data_AF-A0A961VD17-F1
#
_entry.id   AF-A0A961VD17-F1
#
_cell.length_a   1.000
_cell.length_b   1.000
_cell.length_c   1.000
_cell.angle_alpha   90.00
_cell.angle_beta   90.00
_cell.angle_gamma   90.00
#
_symmetry.space_group_name_H-M   'P 1'
#
loop_
_entity.id
_entity.type
_entity.pdbx_description
1 polymer ?
#
loop_
_entity_poly.entity_id
_entity_poly.type
_entity_poly.pdbx_seq_one_letter_code
_entity_poly.pdbx_strand_id
1 'polypeptide(L)'
;MRRPYRSTAPVKEGPRANEEITAPVVQLIDAEGENRGPTPIGRALEAAAEAGLDLVEIAPNADPPVCKILDHGKFKYQAQKKAAEARKKQKTVDVKEIKMRPNIDTHDYEVKMSYVKCFFEEGAKVKVTLRFLGREMAHQELGVRLLDRVKDE
;
A
#
# COMPACT_ATOMS: atom_id res chain seq x y z
N MET A 1 -2.90 6.00 -41.74
CA MET A 1 -3.10 4.78 -40.92
C MET A 1 -2.61 5.05 -39.51
N ARG A 2 -3.48 4.98 -38.50
CA ARG A 2 -3.08 5.05 -37.08
C ARG A 2 -2.40 3.72 -36.74
N ARG A 3 -1.14 3.78 -36.29
CA ARG A 3 -0.38 2.60 -35.83
C ARG A 3 -1.21 1.91 -34.73
N PRO A 4 -1.52 0.60 -34.82
CA PRO A 4 -2.31 -0.06 -33.80
C PRO A 4 -1.61 0.07 -32.45
N TYR A 5 -2.38 0.42 -31.42
CA TYR A 5 -1.89 0.52 -30.05
C TYR A 5 -1.35 -0.85 -29.64
N ARG A 6 -0.02 -0.97 -29.58
CA ARG A 6 0.64 -2.16 -29.05
C ARG A 6 0.32 -2.18 -27.56
N SER A 7 -0.55 -3.08 -27.13
CA SER A 7 -0.71 -3.38 -25.71
C SER A 7 0.67 -3.67 -25.16
N THR A 8 1.13 -2.83 -24.23
CA THR A 8 2.39 -3.05 -23.53
C THR A 8 2.31 -4.41 -22.85
N ALA A 9 3.30 -5.27 -23.09
CA ALA A 9 3.36 -6.57 -22.44
C ALA A 9 3.25 -6.37 -20.92
N PRO A 10 2.57 -7.28 -20.19
CA PRO A 10 2.47 -7.18 -18.74
C PRO A 10 3.88 -7.18 -18.16
N VAL A 11 4.21 -6.14 -17.39
CA VAL A 11 5.47 -6.08 -16.65
C VAL A 11 5.41 -7.19 -15.61
N LYS A 12 6.34 -8.14 -15.67
CA LYS A 12 6.44 -9.18 -14.63
C LYS A 12 6.76 -8.50 -13.30
N GLU A 13 5.78 -8.45 -12.41
CA GLU A 13 5.97 -7.98 -11.05
C GLU A 13 6.62 -9.11 -10.22
N GLY A 14 7.89 -8.93 -9.85
CA GLY A 14 8.62 -9.85 -9.00
C GLY A 14 10.13 -9.60 -9.01
N PRO A 15 10.87 -10.18 -8.04
CA PRO A 15 12.33 -10.22 -8.09
C PRO A 15 12.78 -10.96 -9.36
N ARG A 16 13.90 -10.51 -9.96
CA ARG A 16 14.51 -11.21 -11.08
C ARG A 16 15.12 -12.52 -10.59
N ALA A 17 15.04 -13.57 -11.40
CA ALA A 17 15.62 -14.87 -11.05
C ALA A 17 16.45 -15.44 -12.20
N ASN A 18 17.49 -16.19 -11.86
CA ASN A 18 18.35 -16.94 -12.77
C ASN A 18 18.85 -16.07 -13.93
N GLU A 19 18.51 -16.44 -15.17
CA GLU A 19 18.92 -15.75 -16.40
C GLU A 19 18.34 -14.33 -16.56
N GLU A 20 17.34 -13.95 -15.75
CA GLU A 20 16.81 -12.58 -15.75
C GLU A 20 17.78 -11.59 -15.07
N ILE A 21 18.80 -12.08 -14.35
CA ILE A 21 19.82 -11.27 -13.69
C ILE A 21 20.92 -10.94 -14.70
N THR A 22 21.09 -9.64 -15.00
CA THR A 22 22.03 -9.17 -16.03
C THR A 22 23.36 -8.65 -15.46
N ALA A 23 23.51 -8.63 -14.14
CA ALA A 23 24.70 -8.12 -13.49
C ALA A 23 25.87 -9.12 -13.63
N PRO A 24 27.09 -8.64 -13.98
CA PRO A 24 28.24 -9.54 -14.16
C PRO A 24 28.77 -10.12 -12.84
N VAL A 25 28.67 -9.34 -11.75
CA VAL A 25 29.09 -9.71 -10.41
C VAL A 25 27.92 -9.48 -9.47
N VAL A 26 27.69 -10.44 -8.57
CA VAL A 26 26.60 -10.42 -7.60
C VAL A 26 27.15 -10.70 -6.21
N GLN A 27 26.57 -10.09 -5.18
CA GLN A 27 26.84 -10.50 -3.81
C GLN A 27 26.05 -11.79 -3.55
N LEU A 28 26.73 -12.92 -3.41
CA LEU A 28 26.10 -14.24 -3.28
C LEU A 28 25.83 -14.58 -1.80
N ILE A 29 24.59 -14.95 -1.53
CA ILE A 29 24.16 -15.60 -0.28
C ILE A 29 23.73 -17.03 -0.64
N ASP A 30 24.31 -18.02 0.03
CA ASP A 30 23.98 -19.42 -0.23
C ASP A 30 22.62 -19.84 0.38
N ALA A 31 22.26 -21.11 0.17
CA ALA A 31 21.00 -21.68 0.64
C ALA A 31 20.93 -21.77 2.18
N GLU A 32 22.07 -21.93 2.85
CA GLU A 32 22.19 -21.95 4.31
C GLU A 32 22.12 -20.53 4.92
N GLY A 33 22.28 -19.51 4.07
CA GLY A 33 22.22 -18.11 4.44
C GLY A 33 23.59 -17.51 4.77
N GLU A 34 24.68 -18.23 4.48
CA GLU A 34 26.02 -17.69 4.60
C GLU A 34 26.34 -16.76 3.42
N ASN A 35 27.05 -15.69 3.73
CA ASN A 35 27.45 -14.70 2.74
C ASN A 35 28.79 -15.12 2.11
N ARG A 36 28.76 -15.51 0.83
CA ARG A 36 29.94 -15.96 0.06
C ARG A 36 30.75 -14.80 -0.53
N GLY A 37 30.24 -13.56 -0.44
CA GLY A 37 30.93 -12.41 -0.97
C GLY A 37 30.55 -12.08 -2.42
N PRO A 38 31.26 -11.11 -3.04
CA PRO A 38 31.11 -10.78 -4.45
C PRO A 38 31.58 -11.95 -5.32
N THR A 39 30.65 -12.54 -6.06
CA THR A 39 30.83 -13.73 -6.89
C THR A 39 30.40 -13.43 -8.33
N PRO A 40 31.13 -13.92 -9.35
CA PRO A 40 30.65 -13.82 -10.74
C PRO A 40 29.32 -14.54 -10.92
N ILE A 41 28.43 -13.99 -11.75
CA ILE A 41 27.09 -14.56 -11.95
C ILE A 41 27.12 -16.02 -12.42
N GLY A 42 28.08 -16.41 -13.26
CA GLY A 42 28.22 -17.80 -13.71
C GLY A 42 28.41 -18.77 -12.54
N ARG A 43 29.32 -18.46 -11.62
CA ARG A 43 29.55 -19.26 -10.40
C ARG A 43 28.34 -19.28 -9.48
N ALA A 44 27.60 -18.18 -9.40
CA ALA A 44 26.38 -18.10 -8.60
C ALA A 44 25.25 -18.97 -9.18
N LEU A 45 25.11 -19.01 -10.52
CA LEU A 45 24.15 -19.87 -11.21
C LEU A 45 24.52 -21.36 -11.10
N GLU A 46 25.82 -21.69 -11.21
CA GLU A 46 26.32 -23.05 -10.97
C GLU A 46 25.99 -23.52 -9.55
N ALA A 47 26.30 -22.70 -8.53
CA ALA A 47 26.01 -23.03 -7.14
C ALA A 47 24.50 -23.20 -6.87
N ALA A 48 23.64 -22.41 -7.53
CA ALA A 48 22.20 -22.57 -7.44
C ALA A 48 21.73 -23.89 -8.07
N ALA A 49 22.28 -24.24 -9.24
CA ALA A 49 21.99 -25.49 -9.92
C ALA A 49 22.46 -26.72 -9.13
N GLU A 50 23.64 -26.67 -8.51
CA GLU A 50 24.16 -27.73 -7.62
C GLU A 50 23.25 -27.95 -6.40
N ALA A 51 22.69 -26.88 -5.86
CA ALA A 51 21.72 -26.94 -4.76
C ALA A 51 20.30 -27.34 -5.21
N GLY A 52 20.03 -27.41 -6.53
CA GLY A 52 18.69 -27.66 -7.08
C GLY A 52 17.69 -26.54 -6.78
N LEU A 53 18.17 -25.31 -6.59
CA LEU A 53 17.39 -24.12 -6.22
C LEU A 53 17.59 -23.01 -7.27
N ASP A 54 16.85 -21.91 -7.13
CA ASP A 54 16.99 -20.74 -8.01
C ASP A 54 17.93 -19.69 -7.41
N LEU A 55 18.62 -18.95 -8.27
CA LEU A 55 19.31 -17.73 -7.90
C LEU A 55 18.33 -16.56 -7.99
N VAL A 56 17.92 -15.98 -6.86
CA VAL A 56 16.94 -14.89 -6.83
C VAL A 56 17.60 -13.58 -6.40
N GLU A 57 17.38 -12.53 -7.18
CA GLU A 57 17.84 -11.18 -6.89
C GLU A 57 16.93 -10.52 -5.83
N ILE A 58 17.45 -10.31 -4.62
CA ILE A 58 16.70 -9.76 -3.49
C ILE A 58 16.87 -8.25 -3.39
N ALA A 59 18.06 -7.74 -3.67
CA ALA A 59 18.36 -6.32 -3.63
C ALA A 59 19.01 -5.86 -4.94
N PRO A 60 18.22 -5.43 -5.94
CA PRO A 60 18.74 -4.94 -7.22
C PRO A 60 19.46 -3.59 -7.11
N ASN A 61 19.16 -2.80 -6.07
CA ASN A 61 19.70 -1.45 -5.90
C ASN A 61 21.05 -1.41 -5.16
N ALA A 62 21.62 -2.56 -4.81
CA ALA A 62 22.93 -2.65 -4.17
C ALA A 62 24.04 -2.75 -5.21
N ASP A 63 25.25 -2.28 -4.89
CA ASP A 63 26.45 -2.41 -5.72
C ASP A 63 27.51 -3.23 -4.95
N PRO A 64 27.74 -4.51 -5.31
CA PRO A 64 27.04 -5.33 -6.31
C PRO A 64 25.64 -5.81 -5.84
N PRO A 65 24.72 -6.16 -6.77
CA PRO A 65 23.36 -6.58 -6.43
C PRO A 65 23.36 -7.87 -5.62
N VAL A 66 22.47 -7.96 -4.63
CA VAL A 66 22.44 -9.09 -3.69
C VAL A 66 21.53 -10.19 -4.22
N CYS A 67 22.13 -11.35 -4.47
CA CYS A 67 21.46 -12.55 -4.96
C CYS A 67 21.52 -13.64 -3.90
N LYS A 68 20.41 -14.33 -3.69
CA LYS A 68 20.29 -15.43 -2.72
C LYS A 68 19.84 -16.70 -3.42
N ILE A 69 20.46 -17.82 -3.08
CA ILE A 69 20.04 -19.14 -3.54
C ILE A 69 18.82 -19.57 -2.72
N LEU A 70 17.66 -19.67 -3.35
CA LEU A 70 16.40 -20.05 -2.71
C LEU A 70 15.36 -20.51 -3.73
N ASP A 71 14.30 -21.17 -3.25
CA ASP A 71 13.15 -21.54 -4.10
C ASP A 71 12.30 -20.31 -4.44
N HIS A 72 12.28 -19.92 -5.73
CA HIS A 72 11.58 -18.72 -6.17
C HIS A 72 10.07 -18.80 -5.94
N GLY A 73 9.46 -19.97 -6.13
CA GLY A 73 8.02 -20.19 -5.96
C GLY A 73 7.59 -20.01 -4.50
N LYS A 74 8.31 -20.64 -3.58
CA LYS A 74 8.10 -20.55 -2.13
C LYS A 74 8.33 -19.13 -1.63
N PHE A 75 9.36 -18.45 -2.11
CA PHE A 75 9.61 -17.05 -1.76
C PHE A 75 8.47 -16.14 -2.20
N LYS A 76 8.01 -16.27 -3.46
CA LYS A 76 6.87 -15.51 -3.98
C LYS A 76 5.61 -15.75 -3.16
N TYR A 77 5.32 -17.01 -2.82
CA TYR A 77 4.18 -17.35 -1.97
C TYR A 77 4.28 -16.73 -0.57
N GLN A 78 5.44 -16.82 0.08
CA GLN A 78 5.66 -16.23 1.40
C GLN A 78 5.57 -14.69 1.37
N ALA A 79 6.13 -14.05 0.35
CA ALA A 79 6.04 -12.62 0.15
C ALA A 79 4.58 -12.17 -0.05
N GLN A 80 3.82 -12.89 -0.87
CA GLN A 80 2.38 -12.63 -1.06
C GLN A 80 1.58 -12.83 0.22
N LYS A 81 1.84 -13.91 0.96
CA LYS A 81 1.19 -14.20 2.24
C LYS A 81 1.48 -13.11 3.26
N LYS A 82 2.75 -12.72 3.42
CA LYS A 82 3.16 -11.63 4.32
C LYS A 82 2.54 -10.29 3.91
N ALA A 83 2.49 -9.99 2.61
CA ALA A 83 1.83 -8.78 2.11
C ALA A 83 0.32 -8.81 2.38
N ALA A 84 -0.34 -9.95 2.22
CA ALA A 84 -1.75 -10.12 2.55
C ALA A 84 -2.01 -9.97 4.06
N GLU A 85 -1.16 -10.55 4.91
CA GLU A 85 -1.23 -10.39 6.36
C GLU A 85 -1.00 -8.92 6.78
N ALA A 86 -0.03 -8.24 6.16
CA ALA A 86 0.22 -6.81 6.39
C ALA A 86 -0.98 -5.95 5.99
N ARG A 87 -1.59 -6.22 4.82
CA ARG A 87 -2.82 -5.54 4.36
C ARG A 87 -4.01 -5.79 5.28
N LYS A 88 -4.15 -7.00 5.83
CA LYS A 88 -5.21 -7.33 6.81
C LYS A 88 -4.99 -6.63 8.16
N LYS A 89 -3.73 -6.52 8.60
CA LYS A 89 -3.36 -5.82 9.85
C LYS A 89 -3.44 -4.31 9.73
N GLN A 90 -3.29 -3.78 8.52
CA GLN A 90 -3.45 -2.36 8.26
C GLN A 90 -4.88 -1.95 8.62
N LYS A 91 -5.02 -1.11 9.65
CA LYS A 91 -6.30 -0.50 9.99
C LYS A 91 -6.73 0.38 8.82
N THR A 92 -7.71 -0.07 8.04
CA THR A 92 -8.39 0.78 7.07
C THR A 92 -9.13 1.84 7.87
N VAL A 93 -8.71 3.09 7.72
CA VAL A 93 -9.41 4.20 8.34
C VAL A 93 -10.49 4.65 7.36
N ASP A 94 -11.69 4.14 7.54
CA ASP A 94 -12.84 4.56 6.77
C ASP A 94 -13.21 6.01 7.09
N VAL A 95 -13.48 6.80 6.05
CA VAL A 95 -13.94 8.18 6.19
C VAL A 95 -15.45 8.20 6.00
N LYS A 96 -16.21 8.46 7.05
CA LYS A 96 -17.66 8.63 7.02
C LYS A 96 -18.00 10.10 6.84
N GLU A 97 -18.79 10.42 5.82
CA GLU A 97 -19.21 11.80 5.56
C GLU A 97 -20.61 12.06 6.14
N ILE A 98 -20.75 13.12 6.94
CA ILE A 98 -22.03 13.58 7.49
C ILE A 98 -22.34 14.95 6.90
N LYS A 99 -23.54 15.09 6.33
CA LYS A 99 -23.99 16.34 5.71
C LYS A 99 -24.97 17.06 6.63
N MET A 100 -24.67 18.32 6.91
CA MET A 100 -25.48 19.19 7.76
C MET A 100 -25.91 20.45 6.99
N ARG A 101 -26.94 21.11 7.50
CA ARG A 101 -27.40 22.42 7.01
C ARG A 101 -27.18 23.46 8.11
N PRO A 102 -26.99 24.75 7.77
CA PRO A 102 -26.80 25.80 8.76
C PRO A 102 -28.03 26.02 9.64
N ASN A 103 -29.23 25.86 9.09
CA ASN A 103 -30.51 25.92 9.82
C ASN A 103 -31.01 24.51 10.19
N ILE A 104 -30.18 23.72 10.86
CA ILE A 104 -30.57 22.39 11.34
C ILE A 104 -31.53 22.51 12.54
N ASP A 105 -32.52 21.62 12.61
CA ASP A 105 -33.38 21.50 13.79
C ASP A 105 -32.61 20.85 14.95
N THR A 106 -32.96 21.17 16.20
CA THR A 106 -32.30 20.63 17.39
C THR A 106 -32.35 19.11 17.43
N HIS A 107 -33.50 18.50 17.11
CA HIS A 107 -33.63 17.04 17.13
C HIS A 107 -32.78 16.38 16.03
N ASP A 108 -32.74 16.97 14.83
CA ASP A 108 -31.92 16.47 13.71
C ASP A 108 -30.41 16.61 14.00
N TYR A 109 -30.02 17.66 14.74
CA TYR A 109 -28.64 17.83 15.23
C TYR A 109 -28.25 16.72 16.20
N GLU A 110 -29.07 16.45 17.21
CA GLU A 110 -28.80 15.42 18.22
C GLU A 110 -28.66 14.03 17.58
N VAL A 111 -29.55 13.69 16.63
CA VAL A 111 -29.47 12.42 15.89
C VAL A 111 -28.16 12.32 15.10
N LYS A 112 -27.76 13.37 14.38
CA LYS A 112 -26.48 13.38 13.64
C LYS A 112 -25.28 13.30 14.57
N MET A 113 -25.33 13.93 15.74
CA MET A 113 -24.25 13.86 16.71
C MET A 113 -24.13 12.46 17.35
N SER A 114 -25.25 11.76 17.55
CA SER A 114 -25.23 10.35 17.93
C SER A 114 -24.52 9.48 16.89
N TYR A 115 -24.73 9.73 15.59
CA TYR A 115 -24.01 9.04 14.53
C TYR A 115 -22.51 9.38 14.52
N VAL A 116 -22.14 10.65 14.72
CA VAL A 116 -20.74 11.08 14.88
C VAL A 116 -20.05 10.27 15.98
N LYS A 117 -20.67 10.18 17.16
CA LYS A 117 -20.16 9.43 18.31
C LYS A 117 -19.99 7.93 18.00
N CYS A 118 -21.01 7.32 17.41
CA CYS A 118 -20.95 5.91 16.97
C CYS A 118 -19.80 5.67 15.99
N PHE A 119 -19.59 6.55 15.00
CA PHE A 119 -18.49 6.42 14.05
C PHE A 119 -17.11 6.59 14.69
N PHE A 120 -16.98 7.43 15.72
CA PHE A 120 -15.74 7.53 16.49
C PHE A 120 -15.47 6.28 17.33
N GLU A 121 -16.51 5.68 17.93
CA GLU A 121 -16.38 4.40 18.64
C GLU A 121 -15.97 3.25 17.70
N GLU A 122 -16.45 3.27 16.45
CA GLU A 122 -16.01 2.35 15.40
C GLU A 122 -14.57 2.63 14.89
N GLY A 123 -13.94 3.72 15.31
CA GLY A 123 -12.59 4.12 14.90
C GLY A 123 -12.50 4.73 13.50
N ALA A 124 -13.64 5.15 12.93
CA ALA A 124 -13.70 5.83 11.65
C ALA A 124 -13.37 7.32 11.79
N LYS A 125 -12.90 7.93 10.70
CA LYS A 125 -12.77 9.40 10.62
C LYS A 125 -14.09 9.98 10.12
N VAL A 126 -14.59 11.00 10.81
CA VAL A 126 -15.81 11.68 10.39
C VAL A 126 -15.47 12.97 9.65
N LYS A 127 -16.04 13.13 8.45
CA LYS A 127 -15.99 14.38 7.67
C LYS A 127 -17.35 15.04 7.72
N VAL A 128 -17.45 16.14 8.45
CA VAL A 128 -18.70 16.93 8.51
C VAL A 128 -18.67 17.98 7.39
N THR A 129 -19.66 17.93 6.51
CA THR A 129 -19.82 18.88 5.40
C THR A 129 -21.08 19.69 5.60
N LEU A 130 -20.97 21.02 5.63
CA LEU A 130 -22.12 21.91 5.60
C LEU A 130 -22.51 22.27 4.18
N ARG A 131 -23.80 22.21 3.89
CA ARG A 131 -24.38 22.66 2.62
C ARG A 131 -25.19 23.93 2.84
N PHE A 132 -24.82 24.98 2.12
CA PHE A 132 -25.56 26.24 2.05
C PHE A 132 -26.46 26.25 0.81
N LEU A 133 -27.69 26.76 0.90
CA LEU A 133 -28.59 26.94 -0.24
C LEU A 133 -28.85 28.42 -0.50
N GLY A 134 -28.53 28.88 -1.71
CA GLY A 134 -28.90 30.21 -2.22
C GLY A 134 -28.51 31.36 -1.28
N ARG A 135 -29.51 32.01 -0.69
CA ARG A 135 -29.36 33.20 0.18
C ARG A 135 -28.65 32.91 1.50
N GLU A 136 -28.53 31.64 1.90
CA GLU A 136 -27.83 31.25 3.13
C GLU A 136 -26.31 31.44 3.04
N MET A 137 -25.75 31.62 1.84
CA MET A 137 -24.33 31.97 1.65
C MET A 137 -23.96 33.33 2.26
N ALA A 138 -24.93 34.20 2.55
CA ALA A 138 -24.68 35.45 3.26
C ALA A 138 -24.39 35.24 4.76
N HIS A 139 -24.79 34.09 5.32
CA HIS A 139 -24.66 33.78 6.75
C HIS A 139 -23.70 32.61 6.99
N GLN A 140 -22.50 32.67 6.40
CA GLN A 140 -21.45 31.68 6.63
C GLN A 140 -21.06 31.58 8.11
N GLU A 141 -21.16 32.69 8.85
CA GLU A 141 -20.89 32.76 10.29
C GLU A 141 -21.72 31.76 11.10
N LEU A 142 -22.99 31.53 10.71
CA LEU A 142 -23.86 30.55 11.38
C LEU A 142 -23.35 29.11 11.16
N GLY A 143 -22.87 28.82 9.95
CA GLY A 143 -22.27 27.52 9.64
C GLY A 143 -20.96 27.28 10.40
N VAL A 144 -20.10 28.30 10.50
CA VAL A 144 -18.83 28.21 11.25
C VAL A 144 -19.11 27.96 12.73
N ARG A 145 -20.06 28.69 13.35
CA ARG A 145 -20.46 28.47 14.75
C ARG A 145 -21.00 27.07 15.00
N LEU A 146 -21.74 26.51 14.04
CA LEU A 146 -22.25 25.15 14.14
C LEU A 146 -21.11 24.12 14.07
N LEU A 147 -20.14 24.30 13.16
CA LEU A 147 -18.97 23.43 13.11
C LEU A 147 -18.11 23.52 14.37
N ASP A 148 -17.97 24.71 14.94
CA ASP A 148 -17.21 24.92 16.17
C ASP A 148 -17.89 24.20 17.34
N ARG A 149 -19.23 24.27 17.43
CA ARG A 149 -20.01 23.48 18.40
C ARG A 149 -19.81 21.98 18.24
N VAL A 150 -19.86 21.46 17.01
CA VAL A 150 -19.64 20.03 16.72
C VAL A 150 -18.21 19.59 17.04
N LYS A 151 -17.24 20.52 17.03
CA LYS A 151 -15.85 20.22 17.36
C LYS A 151 -15.61 20.16 18.88
N ASP A 152 -16.32 20.98 19.65
CA ASP A 152 -16.18 21.04 21.11
C ASP A 152 -16.87 19.87 21.83
N GLU A 153 -17.88 19.27 21.21
CA GLU A 153 -18.61 18.08 21.69
C GLU A 153 -18.04 16.75 21.20
#